data_AF-A0A846NDL6-F1
#
_entry.id   AF-A0A846NDL6-F1
#
_cell.length_a   1.000
_cell.length_b   1.000
_cell.length_c   1.000
_cell.angle_alpha   90.00
_cell.angle_beta   90.00
_cell.angle_gamma   90.00
#
_symmetry.space_group_name_H-M   'P 1'
#
loop_
_entity.id
_entity.type
_entity.pdbx_description
1 polymer ?
#
loop_
_entity_poly.entity_id
_entity_poly.type
_entity_poly.pdbx_seq_one_letter_code
_entity_poly.pdbx_strand_id
1 'polypeptide(L)'
;MVGPHVAILKEALKRKVDSVILLAQSHYQYPDPGAASSVVNVLNRLLGFKVDVGKLLEQAEEIRLKTRETMQRTYKAMQKMQKMQEQELP
;
A
#
# COMPACT_ATOMS: atom_id res chain seq x y z
N MET A 1 -7.77 -5.08 11.87
CA MET A 1 -6.70 -5.10 10.86
C MET A 1 -6.28 -6.54 10.61
N VAL A 2 -6.01 -6.90 9.35
CA VAL A 2 -5.55 -8.22 8.93
C VAL A 2 -4.37 -8.05 7.95
N GLY A 3 -3.51 -9.06 7.82
CA GLY A 3 -2.39 -9.05 6.88
C GLY A 3 -1.01 -9.13 7.53
N PRO A 4 0.06 -9.15 6.71
CA PRO A 4 1.41 -9.45 7.16
C PRO A 4 1.96 -8.43 8.16
N HIS A 5 1.65 -7.14 7.98
CA HIS A 5 2.06 -6.08 8.90
C HIS A 5 1.52 -6.28 10.33
N VAL A 6 0.31 -6.85 10.48
CA VAL A 6 -0.27 -7.19 11.80
C VAL A 6 0.42 -8.41 12.39
N ALA A 7 0.75 -9.41 11.58
CA ALA A 7 1.46 -10.60 12.05
C ALA A 7 2.85 -10.23 12.59
N ILE A 8 3.58 -9.37 11.87
CA ILE A 8 4.88 -8.84 12.30
C ILE A 8 4.74 -8.06 13.61
N LEU A 9 3.77 -7.15 13.71
CA LEU A 9 3.54 -6.37 14.94
C LEU A 9 3.22 -7.27 16.15
N LYS A 10 2.37 -8.30 15.96
CA LYS A 10 2.05 -9.26 17.02
C LYS A 10 3.30 -9.99 17.50
N GLU A 11 4.17 -10.39 16.58
CA GLU A 11 5.41 -11.09 16.92
C GLU A 11 6.41 -10.16 17.61
N ALA A 12 6.53 -8.91 17.17
CA ALA A 12 7.34 -7.88 17.82
C ALA A 12 6.86 -7.63 19.26
N LEU A 13 5.55 -7.53 19.48
CA LEU A 13 4.96 -7.36 20.81
C LEU A 13 5.30 -8.53 21.74
N LYS A 14 5.16 -9.78 21.26
CA LYS A 14 5.53 -10.98 22.03
C LYS A 14 7.01 -10.98 22.44
N ARG A 15 7.87 -10.51 21.54
CA ARG A 15 9.32 -10.41 21.75
C ARG A 15 9.75 -9.17 22.53
N LYS A 16 8.80 -8.32 22.95
CA LYS A 16 9.05 -7.03 23.62
C LYS A 16 9.98 -6.11 22.80
N VAL A 17 9.80 -6.13 21.48
CA VAL A 17 10.50 -5.24 20.55
C VAL A 17 9.60 -4.02 20.28
N ASP A 18 10.15 -2.83 20.52
CA ASP A 18 9.47 -1.57 20.20
C ASP A 18 9.15 -1.51 18.72
N SER A 19 7.87 -1.32 18.40
CA SER A 19 7.38 -1.40 17.04
C SER A 19 6.25 -0.41 16.80
N VAL A 20 6.21 0.14 15.58
CA VAL A 20 5.20 1.10 15.13
C VAL A 20 4.79 0.75 13.71
N ILE A 21 3.51 0.97 13.37
CA ILE A 21 3.00 0.88 12.01
C ILE A 21 2.64 2.28 11.54
N LEU A 22 3.11 2.64 10.34
CA LEU A 22 2.70 3.86 9.65
C LEU A 22 1.71 3.49 8.55
N LEU A 23 0.53 4.10 8.57
CA LEU A 23 -0.52 3.92 7.57
C LEU A 23 -0.85 5.28 6.96
N ALA A 24 -0.96 5.31 5.64
CA ALA A 24 -1.48 6.46 4.91
C ALA A 24 -2.77 6.06 4.22
N GLN A 25 -3.74 6.98 4.22
CA GLN A 25 -4.91 6.83 3.36
C GLN A 25 -4.48 6.94 1.90
N SER A 26 -5.02 6.07 1.06
CA SER A 26 -4.73 6.02 -0.37
C SER A 26 -5.99 5.72 -1.16
N HIS A 27 -6.01 6.13 -2.42
CA HIS A 27 -7.10 5.78 -3.31
C HIS A 27 -7.00 4.32 -3.75
N TYR A 28 -8.08 3.54 -3.56
CA TYR A 28 -8.07 2.10 -3.82
C TYR A 28 -7.91 1.73 -5.31
N GLN A 29 -8.31 2.62 -6.21
CA GLN A 29 -8.40 2.33 -7.64
C GLN A 29 -7.09 2.57 -8.40
N TYR A 30 -6.08 3.16 -7.77
CA TYR A 30 -4.81 3.46 -8.42
C TYR A 30 -3.63 3.41 -7.42
N PRO A 31 -2.41 3.08 -7.88
CA PRO A 31 -1.22 3.25 -7.07
C PRO A 31 -1.08 4.71 -6.65
N ASP A 32 -0.93 4.96 -5.35
CA ASP A 32 -0.93 6.31 -4.77
C ASP A 32 0.47 6.68 -4.24
N PRO A 33 1.34 7.25 -5.09
CA PRO A 33 2.67 7.70 -4.68
C PRO A 33 2.62 8.89 -3.72
N GLY A 34 1.52 9.65 -3.69
CA GLY A 34 1.28 10.69 -2.69
C GLY A 34 1.18 10.08 -1.30
N ALA A 35 0.33 9.06 -1.14
CA ALA A 35 0.21 8.30 0.10
C ALA A 35 1.56 7.67 0.53
N ALA A 36 2.28 7.05 -0.41
CA ALA A 36 3.60 6.48 -0.12
C ALA A 36 4.63 7.55 0.34
N SER A 37 4.68 8.70 -0.35
CA SER A 37 5.58 9.81 0.02
C SER A 37 5.29 10.35 1.41
N SER A 38 4.02 10.37 1.83
CA SER A 38 3.63 10.82 3.16
C SER A 38 4.20 9.93 4.27
N VAL A 39 4.21 8.61 4.06
CA VAL A 39 4.82 7.63 4.97
C VAL A 39 6.33 7.81 5.05
N VAL A 40 6.99 7.96 3.89
CA VAL A 40 8.46 8.19 3.83
C VAL A 40 8.83 9.48 4.55
N ASN A 41 8.05 10.54 4.40
CA ASN A 41 8.30 11.82 5.09
C ASN A 41 8.14 11.71 6.61
N VAL A 42 7.18 10.93 7.10
CA VAL A 42 7.06 10.63 8.53
C VAL A 42 8.27 9.83 9.00
N LEU A 43 8.67 8.81 8.24
CA LEU A 43 9.83 7.98 8.56
C LEU A 43 11.13 8.80 8.62
N ASN A 44 11.33 9.72 7.67
CA ASN A 44 12.45 10.67 7.68
C ASN A 44 12.50 11.48 8.98
N ARG A 45 11.35 11.97 9.48
CA ARG A 45 11.29 12.71 10.75
C ARG A 45 11.53 11.83 11.97
N LEU A 46 11.03 10.59 11.98
CA LEU A 46 11.18 9.68 13.11
C LEU A 46 12.61 9.16 13.27
N LEU A 47 13.30 8.87 12.16
CA LEU A 47 14.62 8.23 12.18
C LEU A 47 15.77 9.15 11.75
N GLY A 48 15.47 10.40 11.39
CA GLY A 48 16.47 11.38 10.93
C GLY A 48 17.01 11.09 9.52
N PHE A 49 16.30 10.30 8.72
CA PHE A 49 16.68 10.04 7.33
C PHE A 49 16.42 11.25 6.43
N LYS A 50 17.14 11.27 5.29
CA LYS A 50 17.01 12.31 4.25
C LYS A 50 16.70 11.67 2.89
N VAL A 51 15.68 10.81 2.87
CA VAL A 51 15.23 10.21 1.61
C VAL A 51 14.43 11.24 0.82
N ASP A 52 14.88 11.54 -0.40
CA ASP A 52 14.16 12.40 -1.33
C ASP A 52 13.02 11.61 -2.02
N VAL A 53 11.82 12.19 -2.01
CA VAL A 53 10.60 11.63 -2.63
C VAL A 53 10.28 12.30 -3.97
N GLY A 54 11.10 13.24 -4.46
CA GLY A 54 10.85 13.96 -5.71
C GLY A 54 10.66 13.02 -6.90
N LYS A 55 11.58 12.07 -7.11
CA LYS A 55 11.46 11.07 -8.19
C LYS A 55 10.21 10.21 -8.08
N LEU A 56 9.77 9.87 -6.86
CA LEU A 56 8.56 9.08 -6.64
C LEU A 56 7.30 9.85 -7.07
N LEU A 57 7.28 11.17 -6.84
CA LEU A 57 6.20 12.06 -7.25
C LEU A 57 6.24 12.36 -8.76
N GLU A 58 7.42 12.53 -9.37
CA GLU A 58 7.55 12.72 -10.82
C GLU A 58 7.10 11.47 -11.59
N GLN A 59 7.51 10.29 -11.12
CA GLN A 59 7.11 9.02 -11.72
C GLN A 59 5.64 8.68 -11.47
N ALA A 60 4.95 9.40 -10.58
CA ALA A 60 3.54 9.17 -10.29
C ALA A 60 2.67 9.23 -11.55
N GLU A 61 2.88 10.26 -12.36
CA GLU A 61 2.07 10.48 -13.55
C GLU A 61 2.43 9.49 -14.66
N GLU A 62 3.70 9.15 -14.78
CA GLU A 62 4.18 8.13 -15.71
C GLU A 62 3.62 6.73 -15.35
N ILE A 63 3.64 6.36 -14.07
CA ILE A 63 3.05 5.12 -13.56
C ILE A 63 1.54 5.14 -13.78
N ARG A 64 0.86 6.25 -13.47
CA ARG A 64 -0.58 6.38 -13.69
C ARG A 64 -0.96 6.15 -15.15
N LEU A 65 -0.20 6.69 -16.09
CA LEU A 65 -0.43 6.51 -17.53
C LEU A 65 -0.10 5.08 -17.98
N LYS A 66 1.07 4.55 -17.62
CA LYS A 66 1.51 3.21 -18.05
C LYS A 66 0.69 2.08 -17.45
N THR A 67 0.24 2.23 -16.20
CA THR A 67 -0.44 1.15 -15.47
C THR A 67 -1.97 1.23 -15.60
N ARG A 68 -2.52 2.27 -16.24
CA ARG A 68 -3.98 2.46 -16.37
C ARG A 68 -4.68 1.26 -17.00
N GLU A 69 -4.19 0.78 -18.15
CA GLU A 69 -4.79 -0.36 -18.85
C GLU A 69 -4.61 -1.67 -18.07
N THR A 70 -3.40 -1.91 -17.53
CA THR A 70 -3.11 -3.10 -16.73
C THR A 70 -4.00 -3.16 -15.49
N MET A 71 -4.16 -2.04 -14.78
CA MET A 71 -5.03 -1.94 -13.60
C MET A 71 -6.51 -2.16 -13.96
N GLN A 72 -6.99 -1.60 -15.08
CA GLN A 72 -8.35 -1.87 -15.54
C GLN A 72 -8.59 -3.37 -15.82
N ARG A 73 -7.60 -4.06 -16.38
CA ARG A 73 -7.67 -5.52 -16.60
C ARG A 73 -7.64 -6.29 -15.28
N THR A 74 -6.73 -5.94 -14.37
CA THR A 74 -6.64 -6.56 -13.03
C THR A 74 -7.93 -6.35 -12.25
N TYR A 75 -8.51 -5.15 -12.27
CA TYR A 75 -9.77 -4.85 -11.58
C TYR A 75 -10.92 -5.71 -12.11
N LYS A 76 -11.05 -5.85 -13.44
CA LYS A 76 -12.05 -6.74 -14.05
C LYS A 76 -11.84 -8.20 -13.66
N ALA A 77 -10.59 -8.67 -13.58
CA ALA A 77 -10.26 -10.02 -13.16
C ALA A 77 -10.62 -10.25 -11.68
N MET A 78 -10.27 -9.31 -10.79
CA MET A 78 -10.60 -9.38 -9.37
C MET A 78 -12.12 -9.36 -9.13
N GLN A 79 -12.87 -8.52 -9.86
CA GLN A 79 -14.34 -8.54 -9.75
C GLN A 79 -14.97 -9.86 -10.20
N LYS A 80 -14.44 -10.50 -11.25
CA LYS A 80 -14.91 -11.84 -11.66
C LYS A 80 -14.63 -12.89 -10.59
N MET A 81 -13.42 -12.86 -10.00
CA MET A 81 -13.07 -13.78 -8.91
C MET A 81 -13.96 -13.59 -7.69
N GLN A 82 -14.27 -12.34 -7.32
CA GLN A 82 -15.15 -12.02 -6.20
C GLN A 82 -16.57 -12.57 -6.41
N LYS A 83 -17.12 -12.40 -7.62
CA LYS A 83 -18.43 -12.96 -7.98
C LYS A 83 -18.45 -14.49 -8.00
N MET A 84 -17.35 -15.14 -8.42
CA MET A 84 -17.24 -16.59 -8.36
C MET A 84 -17.18 -17.08 -6.91
N GLN A 85 -16.43 -16.42 -6.04
CA GLN A 85 -16.41 -16.74 -4.60
C GLN A 85 -17.79 -16.56 -3.94
N GLU A 86 -18.53 -15.51 -4.30
CA GLU A 86 -19.89 -15.29 -3.81
C GLU A 86 -20.88 -16.37 -4.29
N GLN A 87 -20.64 -17.02 -5.43
CA GLN A 87 -21.47 -18.12 -5.96
C GLN A 87 -21.12 -19.49 -5.39
N GLU A 88 -19.93 -19.68 -4.82
CA GLU A 88 -19.51 -20.94 -4.18
C GLU A 88 -19.85 -21.01 -2.69
N LEU A 89 -20.39 -19.94 -2.11
CA LEU A 89 -20.99 -19.95 -0.77
C LEU A 89 -22.48 -20.37 -0.88
N PRO A 90 -22.90 -21.50 -0.29
CA PRO A 90 -24.30 -21.90 -0.22
C PRO A 90 -25.14 -20.99 0.70
#